data_AF-A0A9E1U310-F1
#
_entry.id   AF-A0A9E1U310-F1
#
_cell.length_a   1.000
_cell.length_b   1.000
_cell.length_c   1.000
_cell.angle_alpha   90.00
_cell.angle_beta   90.00
_cell.angle_gamma   90.00
#
_symmetry.space_group_name_H-M   'P 1'
#
loop_
_entity.id
_entity.type
_entity.pdbx_description
1 polymer ?
#
loop_
_entity_poly.entity_id
_entity_poly.type
_entity_poly.pdbx_seq_one_letter_code
_entity_poly.pdbx_strand_id
1 'polypeptide(L)'
;NNEEDVIVPNYSTAIPVGGGIGLMSGFIGVGGGIFLSPIILLKKWATPKTAAATSALFILLNSISGLFGASISGQLKIDIEVLLPFVFAVLIGGYLGSKYGSQVARQRGIRYLLISVLVIASMRRITMLLA
;
A
#
# COMPACT_ATOMS: atom_id res chain seq x y z
N ASN A 1 5.00 23.00 15.12
CA ASN A 1 6.14 23.62 14.43
C ASN A 1 6.92 22.54 13.70
N ASN A 2 7.16 22.74 12.42
CA ASN A 2 7.70 21.82 11.40
C ASN A 2 6.63 21.13 10.55
N GLU A 3 5.64 21.92 10.12
CA GLU A 3 5.06 21.77 8.78
C GLU A 3 6.17 22.19 7.80
N GLU A 4 7.08 21.27 7.47
CA GLU A 4 8.04 21.51 6.39
C GLU A 4 7.28 21.91 5.13
N ASP A 5 7.66 23.03 4.49
CA ASP A 5 7.06 23.61 3.27
C ASP A 5 6.51 22.52 2.34
N VAL A 6 5.20 22.27 2.42
CA VAL A 6 4.52 21.33 1.54
C VAL A 6 4.31 22.04 0.21
N ILE A 7 5.08 21.67 -0.80
CA ILE A 7 5.02 22.27 -2.13
C ILE A 7 4.02 21.47 -2.94
N VAL A 8 2.78 21.95 -3.04
CA VAL A 8 1.77 21.29 -3.87
C VAL A 8 2.16 21.38 -5.36
N PRO A 9 2.26 20.24 -6.07
CA PRO A 9 2.64 20.27 -7.48
C PRO A 9 1.53 20.87 -8.34
N ASN A 10 1.92 21.53 -9.43
CA ASN A 10 0.98 21.94 -10.46
C ASN A 10 0.36 20.68 -11.12
N TYR A 11 -0.92 20.77 -11.51
CA TYR A 11 -1.66 19.70 -12.19
C TYR A 11 -0.91 19.14 -13.41
N SER A 12 -0.20 19.99 -14.14
CA SER A 12 0.63 19.58 -15.28
C SER A 12 1.76 18.61 -14.92
N THR A 13 2.23 18.61 -13.67
CA THR A 13 3.22 17.65 -13.16
C THR A 13 2.56 16.48 -12.44
N ALA A 14 1.50 16.74 -11.69
CA ALA A 14 0.82 15.71 -10.90
C ALA A 14 0.13 14.64 -11.76
N ILE A 15 -0.50 15.04 -12.87
CA ILE A 15 -1.23 14.14 -13.78
C ILE A 15 -0.30 13.10 -14.44
N PRO A 16 0.79 13.49 -15.15
CA PRO A 16 1.65 12.51 -15.80
C PRO A 16 2.40 11.63 -14.79
N VAL A 17 2.79 12.18 -13.64
CA VAL A 17 3.47 11.39 -12.59
C VAL A 17 2.50 10.39 -11.96
N GLY A 18 1.30 10.83 -11.56
CA GLY A 18 0.28 9.95 -10.99
C GLY A 18 -0.18 8.88 -11.99
N GLY A 19 -0.38 9.27 -13.25
CA GLY A 19 -0.72 8.34 -14.33
C GLY A 19 0.38 7.31 -14.60
N GLY A 20 1.64 7.75 -14.71
CA GLY A 20 2.79 6.86 -14.92
C GLY A 20 2.98 5.87 -13.77
N ILE A 21 2.90 6.36 -12.53
CA ILE A 21 2.96 5.49 -11.34
C ILE A 21 1.78 4.50 -11.34
N GLY A 22 0.58 4.95 -11.75
CA GLY A 22 -0.62 4.10 -11.81
C GLY A 22 -0.47 2.97 -12.81
N LEU A 23 0.02 3.26 -14.00
CA LEU A 23 0.28 2.25 -15.02
C LEU A 23 1.34 1.23 -14.57
N MET A 24 2.46 1.70 -14.02
CA MET A 24 3.52 0.81 -13.52
C MET A 24 3.05 -0.04 -12.34
N SER A 25 2.34 0.58 -11.40
CA SER A 25 1.71 -0.08 -10.26
C SER A 25 0.74 -1.17 -10.69
N GLY A 26 -0.16 -0.84 -11.61
CA GLY A 26 -1.17 -1.75 -12.13
C GLY A 26 -0.54 -2.93 -12.85
N PHE A 27 0.51 -2.68 -13.65
CA PHE A 27 1.27 -3.74 -14.32
C PHE A 27 1.98 -4.68 -13.33
N ILE A 28 2.57 -4.13 -12.26
CA ILE A 28 3.27 -4.91 -11.23
C ILE A 28 2.28 -5.61 -10.27
N GLY A 29 1.03 -5.11 -10.16
CA GLY A 29 -0.03 -5.71 -9.35
C GLY A 29 0.08 -5.45 -7.84
N VAL A 30 0.89 -4.49 -7.40
CA VAL A 30 1.19 -4.24 -5.96
C VAL A 30 0.39 -3.05 -5.38
N GLY A 31 -0.46 -2.40 -6.17
CA GLY A 31 -1.31 -1.30 -5.71
C GLY A 31 -0.62 0.06 -5.54
N GLY A 32 0.69 0.15 -5.82
CA GLY A 32 1.35 1.41 -6.19
C GLY A 32 1.72 2.38 -5.07
N GLY A 33 1.25 2.15 -3.85
CA GLY A 33 1.67 2.91 -2.68
C GLY A 33 3.19 2.87 -2.44
N ILE A 34 3.86 1.78 -2.82
CA ILE A 34 5.32 1.60 -2.74
C ILE A 34 6.07 2.63 -3.59
N PHE A 35 5.51 3.03 -4.73
CA PHE A 35 6.09 4.05 -5.61
C PHE A 35 5.58 5.45 -5.25
N LEU A 36 4.29 5.59 -4.95
CA LEU A 36 3.66 6.89 -4.70
C LEU A 36 4.15 7.55 -3.40
N SER A 37 4.20 6.81 -2.29
CA SER A 37 4.64 7.32 -0.99
C SER A 37 6.03 7.98 -1.02
N PRO A 38 7.10 7.31 -1.50
CA PRO A 38 8.43 7.93 -1.53
C PRO A 38 8.48 9.13 -2.48
N ILE A 39 7.81 9.10 -3.64
CA ILE A 39 7.83 10.23 -4.58
C ILE A 39 7.19 11.48 -3.95
N ILE A 40 6.02 11.33 -3.34
CA ILE A 40 5.33 12.44 -2.66
C ILE A 40 6.17 13.00 -1.51
N LEU A 41 6.82 12.13 -0.72
CA LEU A 41 7.64 12.55 0.42
C LEU A 41 8.97 13.19 0.00
N LEU A 42 9.67 12.60 -0.98
CA LEU A 42 10.93 13.13 -1.51
C LEU A 42 10.73 14.49 -2.19
N LYS A 43 9.61 14.68 -2.87
CA LYS A 43 9.25 15.95 -3.51
C LYS A 43 8.57 16.94 -2.56
N LYS A 44 8.38 16.57 -1.28
CA LYS A 44 7.67 17.37 -0.27
C LYS A 44 6.27 17.82 -0.71
N TRP A 45 5.58 16.99 -1.49
CA TRP A 45 4.24 17.28 -2.01
C TRP A 45 3.13 17.07 -0.99
N ALA A 46 3.39 16.30 0.07
CA ALA A 46 2.44 16.10 1.14
C ALA A 46 3.15 15.70 2.45
N THR A 47 2.45 15.87 3.57
CA THR A 47 2.91 15.36 4.87
C THR A 47 2.92 13.82 4.89
N PRO A 48 3.71 13.18 5.77
CA PRO A 48 3.68 11.72 5.95
C PRO A 48 2.26 11.14 6.16
N LYS A 49 1.41 11.86 6.89
CA LYS A 49 0.03 11.45 7.14
C LYS A 49 -0.81 11.51 5.86
N THR A 50 -0.70 12.59 5.09
CA THR A 50 -1.40 12.75 3.83
C THR A 50 -0.90 11.75 2.78
N ALA A 51 0.41 11.52 2.69
CA ALA A 51 1.02 10.56 1.78
C ALA A 51 0.55 9.11 2.06
N ALA A 52 0.40 8.75 3.35
CA ALA A 52 -0.16 7.46 3.73
C ALA A 52 -1.63 7.32 3.31
N ALA A 53 -2.45 8.36 3.52
CA ALA A 53 -3.86 8.37 3.13
C ALA A 53 -4.04 8.29 1.60
N THR A 54 -3.28 9.08 0.83
CA THR A 54 -3.35 9.05 -0.64
C THR A 54 -2.85 7.72 -1.21
N SER A 55 -1.82 7.13 -0.60
CA SER A 55 -1.34 5.80 -0.99
C SER A 55 -2.37 4.71 -0.74
N ALA A 56 -3.10 4.75 0.38
CA ALA A 56 -4.18 3.80 0.65
C ALA A 56 -5.30 3.90 -0.40
N LEU A 57 -5.71 5.12 -0.77
CA LEU A 57 -6.68 5.34 -1.84
C LEU A 57 -6.16 4.85 -3.19
N PHE A 58 -4.88 5.07 -3.47
CA PHE A 58 -4.24 4.61 -4.70
C PHE A 58 -4.21 3.09 -4.81
N ILE A 59 -3.92 2.39 -3.71
CA ILE A 59 -3.96 0.93 -3.61
C ILE A 59 -5.37 0.41 -3.87
N LEU A 60 -6.39 1.06 -3.30
CA LEU A 60 -7.78 0.69 -3.51
C LEU A 60 -8.16 0.79 -5.00
N LEU A 61 -7.89 1.95 -5.63
CA LEU A 61 -8.23 2.18 -7.03
C LEU A 61 -7.50 1.20 -7.97
N ASN A 62 -6.21 0.97 -7.75
CA ASN A 62 -5.45 -0.02 -8.53
C ASN A 62 -5.99 -1.44 -8.35
N SER A 63 -6.39 -1.82 -7.13
CA SER A 63 -6.94 -3.15 -6.86
C SER A 63 -8.29 -3.34 -7.54
N ILE A 64 -9.15 -2.31 -7.55
CA ILE A 64 -10.42 -2.33 -8.27
C ILE A 64 -10.16 -2.48 -9.78
N SER A 65 -9.23 -1.70 -10.34
CA SER A 65 -8.87 -1.81 -11.76
C SER A 65 -8.30 -3.19 -12.10
N GLY A 66 -7.45 -3.76 -11.25
CA GLY A 66 -6.90 -5.10 -11.42
C GLY A 66 -7.97 -6.18 -11.38
N LEU A 67 -8.90 -6.10 -10.42
CA LEU A 67 -10.01 -7.03 -10.30
C LEU A 67 -10.98 -6.92 -11.50
N PHE A 68 -11.25 -5.70 -11.95
CA PHE A 68 -12.06 -5.46 -13.14
C PHE A 68 -11.39 -6.03 -14.40
N GLY A 69 -10.08 -5.82 -14.58
CA GLY A 69 -9.30 -6.40 -15.67
C GLY A 69 -9.27 -7.93 -15.64
N ALA A 70 -9.12 -8.53 -14.45
CA ALA A 70 -9.20 -9.98 -14.26
C ALA A 70 -10.60 -10.53 -14.59
N SER A 71 -11.65 -9.76 -14.30
CA SER A 71 -13.04 -10.11 -14.61
C SER A 71 -13.28 -10.17 -16.11
N ILE A 72 -12.86 -9.13 -16.85
CA ILE A 72 -13.04 -9.05 -18.30
C ILE A 72 -12.20 -10.09 -19.04
N SER A 73 -10.99 -10.37 -18.56
CA SER A 73 -10.11 -11.38 -19.17
C SER A 73 -10.53 -12.83 -18.89
N GLY A 74 -11.56 -13.05 -18.06
CA GLY A 74 -12.01 -14.40 -17.68
C GLY A 74 -11.00 -15.17 -16.81
N GLN A 75 -9.96 -14.50 -16.30
CA GLN A 75 -8.91 -15.10 -15.47
C GLN A 75 -9.29 -15.17 -13.99
N LEU A 76 -10.47 -14.64 -13.64
CA LEU A 76 -10.92 -14.50 -12.27
C LEU A 76 -11.44 -15.84 -11.73
N LYS A 77 -10.53 -16.62 -11.14
CA LYS A 77 -10.85 -17.86 -10.40
C LYS A 77 -11.13 -17.51 -8.95
N ILE A 78 -12.42 -17.50 -8.58
CA ILE A 78 -12.82 -17.29 -7.19
C ILE A 78 -12.93 -18.64 -6.51
N ASP A 79 -11.96 -18.96 -5.67
CA ASP A 79 -12.05 -20.06 -4.73
C ASP A 79 -12.55 -19.52 -3.38
N ILE A 80 -13.78 -19.90 -3.02
CA ILE A 80 -14.43 -19.38 -1.81
C ILE A 80 -13.73 -19.90 -0.54
N GLU A 81 -13.18 -21.12 -0.58
CA GLU A 81 -12.50 -21.72 0.56
C GLU A 81 -11.24 -20.93 0.93
N VAL A 82 -10.55 -20.38 -0.08
CA VAL A 82 -9.39 -19.52 0.11
C VAL A 82 -9.82 -18.08 0.37
N LEU A 83 -10.77 -17.54 -0.40
CA LEU A 83 -11.16 -16.14 -0.31
C LEU A 83 -11.72 -15.77 1.07
N LEU A 84 -12.59 -16.60 1.63
CA LEU A 84 -13.30 -16.33 2.88
C LEU A 84 -12.34 -16.04 4.06
N PRO A 85 -11.34 -16.90 4.38
CA PRO A 85 -10.39 -16.60 5.45
C PRO A 85 -9.54 -15.35 5.17
N PHE A 86 -9.18 -15.07 3.90
CA PHE A 86 -8.47 -13.84 3.56
C PHE A 86 -9.32 -12.59 3.81
N VAL A 87 -10.61 -12.62 3.45
CA VAL A 87 -11.53 -11.52 3.72
C VAL A 87 -11.63 -11.24 5.21
N PHE A 88 -11.82 -12.29 6.04
CA PHE A 88 -11.83 -12.12 7.49
C PHE A 88 -10.51 -11.58 8.04
N ALA A 89 -9.38 -12.11 7.59
CA ALA A 89 -8.06 -11.65 8.00
C ALA A 89 -7.83 -10.17 7.66
N VAL A 90 -8.22 -9.74 6.45
CA VAL A 90 -8.06 -8.35 6.00
C VAL A 90 -9.00 -7.41 6.75
N LEU A 91 -10.27 -7.80 6.97
CA LEU A 91 -11.24 -6.96 7.69
C LEU A 91 -10.83 -6.78 9.16
N ILE A 92 -10.51 -7.87 9.85
CA ILE A 92 -10.12 -7.82 11.27
C ILE A 92 -8.76 -7.13 11.41
N GLY A 93 -7.77 -7.54 10.60
CA GLY A 93 -6.42 -6.98 10.64
C GLY A 93 -6.38 -5.49 10.25
N GLY A 94 -7.13 -5.09 9.23
CA GLY A 94 -7.24 -3.71 8.78
C GLY A 94 -7.95 -2.82 9.79
N TYR A 95 -9.05 -3.30 10.37
CA TYR A 95 -9.78 -2.55 11.40
C TYR A 95 -8.94 -2.37 12.68
N LEU A 96 -8.39 -3.46 13.22
CA LEU A 96 -7.55 -3.39 14.42
C LEU A 96 -6.27 -2.60 14.18
N GLY A 97 -5.62 -2.81 13.03
CA GLY A 97 -4.40 -2.12 12.63
C GLY A 97 -4.61 -0.62 12.44
N SER A 98 -5.70 -0.20 11.79
CA SER A 98 -6.02 1.23 11.61
C SER A 98 -6.38 1.93 12.93
N LYS A 99 -7.14 1.27 13.80
CA LYS A 99 -7.47 1.81 15.13
C LYS A 99 -6.23 1.95 16.00
N TYR A 100 -5.41 0.89 16.07
CA TYR A 100 -4.17 0.92 16.85
C TYR A 100 -3.16 1.92 16.28
N GLY A 101 -2.98 1.92 14.96
CA GLY A 101 -2.05 2.79 14.24
C GLY A 101 -2.39 4.28 14.35
N SER A 102 -3.67 4.64 14.38
CA SER A 102 -4.11 6.04 14.46
C SER A 102 -4.18 6.60 15.87
N GLN A 103 -4.49 5.78 16.89
CA GLN A 103 -4.77 6.26 18.25
C GLN A 103 -3.69 5.94 19.28
N VAL A 104 -2.96 4.83 19.13
CA VAL A 104 -2.09 4.28 20.20
C VAL A 104 -0.62 4.17 19.78
N ALA A 105 -0.36 3.96 18.49
CA ALA A 105 0.96 3.58 18.03
C ALA A 105 1.95 4.75 17.97
N ARG A 106 2.93 4.74 18.87
CA ARG A 106 4.12 5.61 18.78
C ARG A 106 4.94 5.19 17.55
N GLN A 107 5.49 6.14 16.79
CA GLN A 107 6.25 5.88 15.55
C GLN A 107 7.38 4.84 15.71
N ARG A 108 7.99 4.77 16.92
CA ARG A 108 8.95 3.71 17.27
C ARG A 108 8.33 2.31 17.31
N GLY A 109 7.13 2.15 17.86
CA GLY A 109 6.43 0.86 17.94
C GLY A 109 6.04 0.31 16.58
N ILE A 110 5.52 1.18 15.69
CA ILE A 110 5.22 0.81 14.30
C ILE A 110 6.49 0.32 13.59
N ARG A 111 7.60 1.04 13.77
CA ARG A 111 8.90 0.67 13.17
C ARG A 111 9.36 -0.72 13.64
N TYR A 112 9.30 -1.01 14.94
CA TYR A 112 9.70 -2.33 15.46
C TYR A 112 8.78 -3.45 14.98
N LEU A 113 7.47 -3.20 14.87
CA LEU A 113 6.51 -4.16 14.31
C LEU A 113 6.81 -4.46 12.84
N LEU A 114 7.08 -3.42 12.03
CA LEU A 114 7.48 -3.62 10.63
C LEU A 114 8.78 -4.42 10.53
N ILE A 115 9.78 -4.11 11.36
CA ILE A 115 11.05 -4.84 11.39
C ILE A 115 10.82 -6.32 11.75
N SER A 116 10.02 -6.61 12.77
CA SER A 116 9.77 -8.00 13.18
C SER A 116 9.05 -8.80 12.09
N VAL A 117 8.04 -8.22 11.43
CA VAL A 117 7.34 -8.86 10.30
C VAL A 117 8.29 -9.10 9.13
N LEU A 118 9.14 -8.13 8.79
CA LEU A 118 10.13 -8.27 7.72
C LEU A 118 11.14 -9.38 8.02
N VAL A 119 11.66 -9.45 9.25
CA VAL A 119 12.60 -10.50 9.66
C VAL A 119 11.96 -11.88 9.57
N ILE A 120 10.72 -12.03 10.03
CA ILE A 120 9.97 -13.29 9.92
C ILE A 120 9.76 -13.67 8.45
N ALA A 121 9.35 -12.73 7.60
CA ALA A 121 9.13 -12.97 6.18
C ALA A 121 10.43 -13.37 5.46
N SER A 122 11.53 -12.66 5.74
CA SER A 122 12.86 -12.96 5.20
C SER A 122 13.35 -14.34 5.65
N MET A 123 13.23 -14.65 6.93
CA MET A 123 13.63 -15.95 7.47
C MET A 123 12.83 -17.08 6.83
N ARG A 124 11.49 -16.94 6.73
CA ARG A 124 10.63 -17.94 6.09
C ARG A 124 11.01 -18.16 4.61
N ARG A 125 11.35 -17.07 3.91
CA ARG A 125 11.77 -17.14 2.49
C ARG A 125 13.09 -17.89 2.35
N ILE A 126 14.05 -17.67 3.24
CA ILE A 126 15.35 -18.37 3.23
C ILE A 126 15.17 -19.86 3.56
N THR A 127 14.38 -20.19 4.58
CA THR A 127 14.13 -21.60 4.93
C THR A 127 13.44 -22.36 3.80
N MET A 128 12.53 -21.71 3.06
CA MET A 128 11.87 -22.32 1.89
C MET A 128 12.80 -22.46 0.68
N LEU A 129 13.89 -21.69 0.61
CA LEU A 129 14.89 -21.81 -0.46
C LEU A 129 15.94 -22.89 -0.15
N LEU A 130 16.16 -23.19 1.13
CA LEU A 130 17.14 -24.19 1.58
C LEU A 130 16.54 -25.60 1.76
N ALA A 131 15.22 -25.71 1.86
CA ALA A 131 14.48 -26.97 1.95
C ALA A 131 13.99 -27.41 0.56
#